data_AF-A0A673HDK7-F1
#
_entry.id   AF-A0A673HDK7-F1
#
_cell.length_a   1.000
_cell.length_b   1.000
_cell.length_c   1.000
_cell.angle_alpha   90.00
_cell.angle_beta   90.00
_cell.angle_gamma   90.00
#
_symmetry.space_group_name_H-M   'P 1'
#
loop_
_entity.id
_entity.type
_entity.pdbx_description
1 polymer ?
#
loop_
_entity_poly.entity_id
_entity_poly.type
_entity_poly.pdbx_seq_one_letter_code
_entity_poly.pdbx_strand_id
1 'polypeptide(L)'
;MQSLWQQFDQLGTEMIVTKAGRRMFPTFQVHISGMDPAAEYVLLLDFIPVDDKRYRYAFHSSSWLVAGRGDIAVPGRVHFHPDSPARGAQWIKQTVSFDRLKLTNNLLDDNGHMILSSMHRYQPRLHVILVDQSRDSQRFAHRNFCTFSFPETRFIAVTAYQNHRRLRFL
;
A
#
# COMPACT_ATOMS: atom_id res chain seq x y z
N MET A 1 -9.76 -13.48 0.85
CA MET A 1 -9.25 -12.10 0.66
C MET A 1 -8.75 -11.86 -0.76
N GLN A 2 -7.97 -12.76 -1.36
CA GLN A 2 -7.56 -12.62 -2.77
C GLN A 2 -8.76 -12.46 -3.73
N SER A 3 -9.84 -13.21 -3.50
CA SER A 3 -11.09 -13.08 -4.26
C SER A 3 -11.75 -11.70 -4.14
N LEU A 4 -11.63 -11.01 -3.00
CA LEU A 4 -12.20 -9.67 -2.80
C LEU A 4 -11.37 -8.62 -3.54
N TRP A 5 -10.04 -8.67 -3.41
CA TRP A 5 -9.15 -7.78 -4.17
C TRP A 5 -9.35 -7.92 -5.69
N GLN A 6 -9.50 -9.14 -6.19
CA GLN A 6 -9.80 -9.38 -7.61
C GLN A 6 -11.14 -8.76 -8.05
N GLN A 7 -12.18 -8.79 -7.21
CA GLN A 7 -13.46 -8.14 -7.51
C GLN A 7 -13.32 -6.61 -7.58
N PHE A 8 -12.57 -6.02 -6.65
CA PHE A 8 -12.30 -4.58 -6.65
C PHE A 8 -11.43 -4.17 -7.86
N ASP A 9 -10.42 -4.96 -8.20
CA ASP A 9 -9.53 -4.74 -9.34
C ASP A 9 -10.28 -4.75 -10.68
N GLN A 10 -11.22 -5.67 -10.87
CA GLN A 10 -12.11 -5.70 -12.04
C GLN A 10 -12.95 -4.43 -12.21
N LEU A 11 -13.29 -3.76 -11.11
CA LEU A 11 -14.01 -2.49 -11.09
C LEU A 11 -13.06 -1.27 -11.05
N GLY A 12 -11.74 -1.53 -11.08
CA GLY A 12 -10.63 -0.60 -10.96
C GLY A 12 -10.59 0.08 -9.61
N THR A 13 -10.04 -0.56 -8.57
CA THR A 13 -10.06 -0.12 -7.16
C THR A 13 -9.86 1.39 -6.94
N GLU A 14 -10.66 2.02 -6.07
CA GLU A 14 -10.38 3.37 -5.56
C GLU A 14 -10.21 3.33 -4.04
N MET A 15 -9.30 4.17 -3.53
CA MET A 15 -9.09 4.36 -2.10
C MET A 15 -9.32 5.82 -1.73
N ILE A 16 -10.11 6.04 -0.68
CA ILE A 16 -10.41 7.40 -0.21
C ILE A 16 -9.19 7.98 0.52
N VAL A 17 -8.82 9.21 0.17
CA VAL A 17 -7.84 10.03 0.89
C VAL A 17 -8.53 11.22 1.55
N THR A 18 -8.19 11.50 2.80
CA THR A 18 -8.74 12.64 3.57
C THR A 18 -7.64 13.33 4.36
N LYS A 19 -7.88 14.57 4.80
CA LYS A 19 -6.91 15.32 5.63
C LYS A 19 -6.53 14.58 6.92
N ALA A 20 -7.50 13.95 7.58
CA ALA A 20 -7.31 13.22 8.84
C ALA A 20 -6.76 11.78 8.68
N GLY A 21 -6.61 11.32 7.44
CA GLY A 21 -6.24 9.95 7.13
C GLY A 21 -7.44 9.00 7.12
N ARG A 22 -7.52 8.13 6.10
CA ARG A 22 -8.56 7.11 5.96
C ARG A 22 -7.92 5.72 5.81
N ARG A 23 -8.48 4.72 6.49
CA ARG A 23 -8.04 3.31 6.34
C ARG A 23 -8.39 2.79 4.96
N MET A 24 -7.54 1.90 4.43
CA MET A 24 -7.81 1.21 3.17
C MET A 24 -8.97 0.22 3.31
N PHE A 25 -9.73 0.04 2.23
CA PHE A 25 -10.64 -1.08 2.10
C PHE A 25 -10.66 -1.58 0.64
N PRO A 26 -10.41 -2.87 0.38
CA PRO A 26 -10.11 -3.91 1.37
C PRO A 26 -8.79 -3.65 2.13
N THR A 27 -8.67 -4.20 3.33
CA THR A 27 -7.43 -4.12 4.12
C THR A 27 -6.32 -4.92 3.42
N PHE A 28 -5.10 -4.39 3.42
CA PHE A 28 -3.93 -5.15 2.95
C PHE A 28 -3.54 -6.19 4.00
N GLN A 29 -3.73 -7.46 3.67
CA GLN A 29 -3.38 -8.59 4.54
C GLN A 29 -2.64 -9.64 3.74
N VAL A 30 -1.66 -10.28 4.38
CA VAL A 30 -0.83 -11.32 3.77
C VAL A 30 -0.65 -12.48 4.72
N HIS A 31 -0.57 -13.69 4.16
CA HIS A 31 -0.05 -14.84 4.88
C HIS A 31 1.39 -15.06 4.45
N ILE A 32 2.27 -15.32 5.42
CA ILE A 32 3.71 -15.41 5.20
C ILE A 32 4.17 -16.81 5.58
N SER A 33 5.04 -17.37 4.74
CA SER A 33 5.69 -18.66 4.96
C SER A 33 7.17 -18.55 4.58
N GLY A 34 7.98 -19.53 5.01
CA GLY A 34 9.39 -19.63 4.60
C GLY A 34 10.37 -18.68 5.30
N MET A 35 9.97 -17.97 6.35
CA MET A 35 10.91 -17.23 7.22
C MET A 35 11.63 -18.19 8.17
N ASP A 36 12.87 -17.85 8.54
CA ASP A 36 13.56 -18.51 9.65
C ASP A 36 12.83 -18.17 10.97
N PRO A 37 12.31 -19.16 11.72
CA PRO A 37 11.59 -18.91 12.96
C PRO A 37 12.39 -18.15 14.03
N ALA A 38 13.71 -18.27 14.05
CA ALA A 38 14.59 -17.68 15.06
C ALA A 38 15.08 -16.27 14.70
N ALA A 39 15.12 -15.94 13.40
CA ALA A 39 15.59 -14.64 12.92
C ALA A 39 14.54 -13.54 13.14
N GLU A 40 14.99 -12.29 13.25
CA GLU A 40 14.13 -11.11 13.38
C GLU A 40 13.91 -10.43 12.03
N TYR A 41 12.68 -9.97 11.80
CA TYR A 41 12.27 -9.31 10.58
C TYR A 41 11.49 -8.02 10.87
N VAL A 42 11.69 -7.04 9.99
CA VAL A 42 10.89 -5.81 9.91
C VAL A 42 10.02 -5.89 8.66
N LEU A 43 8.72 -5.65 8.84
CA LEU A 43 7.75 -5.56 7.75
C LEU A 43 7.29 -4.12 7.60
N LEU A 44 7.27 -3.62 6.36
CA LEU A 44 6.75 -2.29 6.05
C LEU A 44 6.05 -2.26 4.69
N LEU A 45 5.15 -1.29 4.53
CA LEU A 45 4.48 -0.99 3.27
C LEU A 45 4.94 0.36 2.73
N ASP A 46 5.12 0.44 1.42
CA ASP A 46 5.19 1.69 0.69
C ASP A 46 4.19 1.71 -0.48
N PHE A 47 4.08 2.87 -1.13
CA PHE A 47 3.23 3.05 -2.32
C PHE A 47 4.05 3.76 -3.38
N ILE A 48 4.15 3.14 -4.55
CA ILE A 48 4.78 3.77 -5.72
C ILE A 48 3.71 4.21 -6.72
N PRO A 49 3.91 5.34 -7.42
CA PRO A 49 3.05 5.69 -8.55
C PRO A 49 3.20 4.63 -9.65
N VAL A 50 2.07 4.27 -10.28
CA VAL A 50 2.06 3.32 -11.40
C VAL A 50 2.53 4.00 -12.69
N ASP A 51 2.22 5.29 -12.87
CA ASP A 51 2.60 6.11 -14.01
C ASP A 51 2.64 7.61 -13.64
N ASP A 52 3.22 8.43 -14.51
CA ASP A 52 3.24 9.91 -14.40
C ASP A 52 1.98 10.52 -15.06
N LYS A 53 0.79 10.05 -14.66
CA LYS A 53 -0.48 10.50 -15.23
C LYS A 53 -1.49 10.88 -14.14
N ARG A 54 -2.22 11.95 -14.41
CA ARG A 54 -3.39 12.34 -13.63
C ARG A 54 -4.65 11.87 -14.36
N TYR A 55 -5.58 11.29 -13.61
CA TYR A 55 -6.80 10.69 -14.15
C TYR A 55 -8.04 11.54 -13.90
N ARG A 56 -9.08 11.31 -14.70
CA ARG A 56 -10.46 11.78 -14.45
C ARG A 56 -11.42 10.65 -14.79
N TYR A 57 -12.48 10.51 -14.00
CA TYR A 57 -13.54 9.57 -14.30
C TYR A 57 -14.58 10.20 -15.25
N ALA A 58 -14.89 9.52 -16.34
CA ALA A 58 -15.91 9.91 -17.30
C ALA A 58 -17.21 9.16 -17.01
N PHE A 59 -18.20 9.85 -16.45
CA PHE A 59 -19.46 9.22 -16.02
C PHE A 59 -20.28 8.66 -17.18
N HIS A 60 -20.29 9.33 -18.33
CA HIS A 60 -21.06 8.89 -19.51
C HIS A 60 -20.57 7.54 -20.08
N SER A 61 -19.28 7.24 -19.95
CA SER A 61 -18.66 5.99 -20.41
C SER A 61 -18.27 5.04 -19.28
N SER A 62 -18.53 5.43 -18.02
CA SER A 62 -18.13 4.70 -16.82
C SER A 62 -16.67 4.23 -16.86
N SER A 63 -15.76 5.12 -17.25
CA SER A 63 -14.36 4.78 -17.50
C SER A 63 -13.37 5.84 -17.00
N TRP A 64 -12.16 5.39 -16.70
CA TRP A 64 -11.05 6.26 -16.32
C TRP A 64 -10.30 6.76 -17.55
N LEU A 65 -10.16 8.07 -17.68
CA LEU A 65 -9.44 8.74 -18.75
C LEU A 65 -8.21 9.47 -18.19
N VAL A 66 -7.18 9.60 -19.02
CA VAL A 66 -6.02 10.45 -18.71
C VAL A 66 -6.44 11.90 -18.88
N ALA A 67 -6.30 12.68 -17.82
CA ALA A 67 -6.60 14.11 -17.81
C ALA A 67 -5.36 14.97 -18.10
N GLY A 68 -4.16 14.46 -17.81
CA GLY A 68 -2.91 15.17 -18.04
C GLY A 68 -1.72 14.45 -17.42
N ARG A 69 -0.60 15.17 -17.31
CA ARG A 69 0.60 14.72 -16.59
C ARG A 69 0.32 14.59 -15.09
N GLY A 70 1.03 13.68 -14.42
CA GLY A 70 0.98 13.53 -12.98
C GLY A 70 1.46 14.79 -12.24
N ASP A 71 0.96 14.96 -11.02
CA ASP A 71 1.48 15.96 -10.09
C ASP A 71 2.91 15.60 -9.64
N ILE A 72 3.66 16.57 -9.13
CA ILE A 72 5.01 16.32 -8.60
C ILE A 72 4.93 15.26 -7.49
N ALA A 73 5.80 14.25 -7.59
CA ALA A 73 5.84 13.17 -6.63
C ALA A 73 6.09 13.70 -5.21
N VAL A 74 5.22 13.32 -4.29
CA VAL A 74 5.43 13.54 -2.85
C VAL A 74 6.60 12.67 -2.37
N PRO A 75 7.43 13.16 -1.44
CA PRO A 75 8.48 12.34 -0.84
C PRO A 75 7.91 11.02 -0.31
N GLY A 76 8.51 9.91 -0.74
CA GLY A 76 8.05 8.57 -0.37
C GLY A 76 8.06 8.40 1.14
N ARG A 77 6.93 7.99 1.71
CA ARG A 77 6.82 7.53 3.10
C ARG A 77 6.77 6.01 3.12
N VAL A 78 7.15 5.43 4.24
CA VAL A 78 6.97 4.01 4.55
C VAL A 78 6.13 3.86 5.80
N HIS A 79 5.33 2.81 5.87
CA HIS A 79 4.55 2.45 7.05
C HIS A 79 5.02 1.12 7.61
N PHE A 80 5.66 1.16 8.77
CA PHE A 80 6.08 -0.04 9.49
C PHE A 80 4.88 -0.76 10.10
N HIS A 81 4.87 -2.09 10.02
CA HIS A 81 3.90 -2.88 10.78
C HIS A 81 4.14 -2.65 12.29
N PRO A 82 3.09 -2.42 13.11
CA PRO A 82 3.25 -2.11 14.54
C PRO A 82 4.07 -3.14 15.34
N ASP A 83 4.01 -4.41 14.93
CA ASP A 83 4.75 -5.49 15.57
C ASP A 83 6.21 -5.61 15.11
N SER A 84 6.70 -4.72 14.24
CA SER A 84 8.10 -4.75 13.79
C SER A 84 9.05 -4.08 14.79
N PRO A 85 10.26 -4.62 15.01
CA PRO A 85 10.74 -5.93 14.54
C PRO A 85 10.11 -7.10 15.32
N ALA A 86 9.94 -8.25 14.67
CA ALA A 86 9.48 -9.48 15.31
C ALA A 86 10.16 -10.72 14.72
N ARG A 87 10.20 -11.81 15.49
CA ARG A 87 10.75 -13.09 15.02
C ARG A 87 9.92 -13.69 13.88
N GLY A 88 10.58 -14.42 12.98
CA GLY A 88 9.91 -15.12 11.86
C GLY A 88 8.78 -16.04 12.34
N ALA A 89 8.96 -16.69 13.50
CA ALA A 89 7.93 -17.54 14.12
C ALA A 89 6.62 -16.78 14.40
N GLN A 90 6.69 -15.49 14.77
CA GLN A 90 5.52 -14.67 15.03
C GLN A 90 4.81 -14.26 13.73
N TRP A 91 5.57 -13.92 12.69
CA TRP A 91 5.01 -13.54 11.40
C TRP A 91 4.32 -14.68 10.65
N ILE A 92 4.87 -15.91 10.76
CA ILE A 92 4.28 -17.09 10.13
C ILE A 92 3.00 -17.56 10.84
N LYS A 93 2.89 -17.31 12.16
CA LYS A 93 1.84 -17.88 13.02
C LYS A 93 0.42 -17.53 12.57
N GLN A 94 0.21 -16.33 12.02
CA GLN A 94 -1.12 -15.85 11.63
C GLN A 94 -1.03 -14.86 10.47
N THR A 95 -2.19 -14.51 9.90
CA THR A 95 -2.30 -13.46 8.89
C THR A 95 -1.78 -12.13 9.42
N VAL A 96 -0.85 -11.51 8.68
CA VAL A 96 -0.33 -10.17 8.96
C VAL A 96 -1.26 -9.14 8.31
N SER A 97 -1.63 -8.09 9.05
CA SER A 97 -2.65 -7.12 8.63
C SER A 97 -2.19 -5.69 8.84
N PHE A 98 -2.26 -4.87 7.80
CA PHE A 98 -1.97 -3.43 7.85
C PHE A 98 -3.26 -2.61 8.00
N ASP A 99 -4.09 -2.96 9.00
CA ASP A 99 -5.40 -2.35 9.26
C ASP A 99 -5.32 -0.94 9.86
N ARG A 100 -4.20 -0.62 10.53
CA ARG A 100 -3.93 0.71 11.11
C ARG A 100 -3.39 1.71 10.09
N LEU A 101 -3.00 1.25 8.89
CA LEU A 101 -2.48 2.11 7.83
C LEU A 101 -3.57 3.08 7.35
N LYS A 102 -3.22 4.36 7.25
CA LYS A 102 -4.11 5.42 6.76
C LYS A 102 -3.47 6.18 5.61
N LEU A 103 -4.32 6.53 4.64
CA LEU A 103 -3.99 7.33 3.47
C LEU A 103 -4.51 8.77 3.66
N THR A 104 -3.66 9.76 3.37
CA THR A 104 -3.98 11.19 3.48
C THR A 104 -3.62 11.95 2.20
N ASN A 105 -4.31 13.05 1.94
CA ASN A 105 -3.93 14.02 0.91
C ASN A 105 -3.30 15.30 1.51
N ASN A 106 -3.07 15.33 2.82
CA ASN A 106 -2.39 16.43 3.49
C ASN A 106 -0.87 16.31 3.31
N LEU A 107 -0.27 17.21 2.52
CA LEU A 107 1.18 17.26 2.29
C LEU A 107 1.99 17.56 3.56
N LEU A 108 1.34 18.17 4.56
CA LEU A 108 1.92 18.56 5.84
C LEU A 108 1.45 17.63 6.97
N ASP A 109 1.19 16.36 6.68
CA ASP A 109 0.77 15.40 7.71
C ASP A 109 1.95 15.01 8.62
N ASP A 110 1.83 15.30 9.92
CA ASP A 110 2.84 14.92 10.93
C ASP A 110 2.49 13.63 11.70
N ASN A 111 1.37 12.97 11.35
CA ASN A 111 0.89 11.76 12.02
C ASN A 111 1.54 10.47 11.48
N GLY A 112 2.43 10.57 10.49
CA GLY A 112 3.01 9.42 9.82
C GLY A 112 2.05 8.67 8.90
N HIS A 113 0.96 9.32 8.45
CA HIS A 113 0.08 8.75 7.43
C HIS A 113 0.76 8.74 6.06
N MET A 114 0.28 7.87 5.17
CA MET A 114 0.79 7.74 3.80
C MET A 114 0.17 8.85 2.94
N ILE A 115 1.01 9.79 2.51
CA ILE A 115 0.57 10.92 1.69
C ILE A 115 0.47 10.47 0.23
N LEU A 116 -0.71 10.62 -0.36
CA LEU A 116 -0.97 10.29 -1.76
C LEU A 116 -1.70 11.44 -2.46
N SER A 117 -1.33 11.68 -3.71
CA SER A 117 -1.97 12.66 -4.58
C SER A 117 -3.28 12.09 -5.11
N SER A 118 -4.38 12.83 -4.99
CA SER A 118 -5.67 12.38 -5.51
C SER A 118 -5.64 12.28 -7.04
N MET A 119 -6.44 11.37 -7.59
CA MET A 119 -6.57 11.06 -9.02
C MET A 119 -5.31 10.47 -9.67
N HIS A 120 -4.46 9.82 -8.88
CA HIS A 120 -3.27 9.11 -9.32
C HIS A 120 -3.35 7.62 -8.99
N ARG A 121 -2.69 6.79 -9.79
CA ARG A 121 -2.63 5.33 -9.61
C ARG A 121 -1.43 4.93 -8.77
N TYR A 122 -1.66 4.04 -7.81
CA TYR A 122 -0.62 3.56 -6.89
C TYR A 122 -0.58 2.03 -6.84
N GLN A 123 0.64 1.50 -6.67
CA GLN A 123 0.91 0.10 -6.37
C GLN A 123 1.45 0.02 -4.93
N PRO A 124 0.72 -0.63 -4.00
CA PRO A 124 1.27 -1.02 -2.71
C PRO A 124 2.42 -2.02 -2.89
N ARG A 125 3.49 -1.88 -2.10
CA ARG A 125 4.56 -2.88 -2.03
C ARG A 125 4.86 -3.25 -0.59
N LEU A 126 4.90 -4.55 -0.33
CA LEU A 126 5.31 -5.10 0.95
C LEU A 126 6.80 -5.36 0.92
N HIS A 127 7.50 -4.83 1.92
CA HIS A 127 8.91 -5.07 2.13
C HIS A 127 9.10 -5.92 3.38
N VAL A 128 9.90 -6.97 3.24
CA VAL A 128 10.33 -7.86 4.33
C VAL A 128 11.82 -7.71 4.47
N ILE A 129 12.29 -7.22 5.62
CA ILE A 129 13.70 -6.94 5.88
C ILE A 129 14.17 -7.85 7.01
N LEU A 130 15.16 -8.70 6.75
CA LEU A 130 15.88 -9.47 7.76
C LEU A 130 16.78 -8.52 8.57
N VAL A 131 16.63 -8.55 9.89
CA VAL A 131 17.44 -7.75 10.80
C VAL A 131 18.80 -8.44 10.97
N ASP A 132 19.85 -7.80 10.48
CA ASP A 132 21.22 -8.25 10.68
C ASP A 132 21.80 -7.63 11.96
N GLN A 133 22.08 -8.48 12.95
CA GLN A 133 22.67 -8.07 14.23
C GLN A 133 24.21 -7.98 14.16
N SER A 134 24.83 -8.28 13.02
CA SER A 134 26.29 -8.23 12.85
C SER A 134 26.81 -6.79 12.68
N ARG A 135 28.07 -6.56 13.08
CA ARG A 135 28.74 -5.25 12.96
C ARG A 135 28.99 -4.80 11.51
N ASP A 136 28.88 -5.72 10.55
CA ASP A 136 29.10 -5.50 9.11
C ASP A 136 27.78 -5.29 8.32
N SER A 137 26.67 -5.00 9.01
CA SER A 137 25.32 -4.87 8.45
C SER A 137 25.21 -3.96 7.21
N GLN A 138 26.07 -2.95 7.06
CA GLN A 138 26.10 -2.10 5.86
C GLN A 138 26.63 -2.82 4.60
N ARG A 139 27.50 -3.82 4.74
CA ARG A 139 28.10 -4.54 3.60
C ARG A 139 27.11 -5.50 2.92
N PHE A 140 26.13 -6.01 3.67
CA PHE A 140 25.14 -7.00 3.18
C PHE A 140 23.70 -6.47 3.12
N ALA A 141 23.50 -5.16 3.29
CA ALA A 141 22.18 -4.54 3.28
C ALA A 141 21.32 -4.91 2.06
N HIS A 142 21.95 -5.15 0.90
CA HIS A 142 21.26 -5.52 -0.34
C HIS A 142 20.74 -6.97 -0.39
N ARG A 143 21.20 -7.85 0.52
CA ARG A 143 20.78 -9.27 0.60
C ARG A 143 19.70 -9.53 1.65
N ASN A 144 19.44 -8.55 2.51
CA ASN A 144 18.57 -8.72 3.67
C ASN A 144 17.15 -8.18 3.43
N PHE A 145 16.75 -7.91 2.19
CA PHE A 145 15.41 -7.38 1.90
C PHE A 145 14.75 -8.06 0.70
N CYS A 146 13.46 -8.34 0.85
CA CYS A 146 12.58 -8.84 -0.20
C CYS A 146 11.42 -7.85 -0.39
N THR A 147 11.05 -7.59 -1.64
CA THR A 147 9.90 -6.73 -1.98
C THR A 147 8.87 -7.55 -2.75
N PHE A 148 7.62 -7.49 -2.29
CA PHE A 148 6.47 -8.17 -2.89
C PHE A 148 5.47 -7.13 -3.39
N SER A 149 4.93 -7.35 -4.59
CA SER A 149 3.91 -6.49 -5.18
C SER A 149 2.83 -7.38 -5.80
N PHE A 150 1.58 -7.08 -5.49
CA PHE A 150 0.41 -7.82 -5.96
C PHE A 150 -0.35 -6.91 -6.93
N PRO A 151 -0.37 -7.20 -8.24
CA PRO A 151 -1.01 -6.34 -9.24
C PRO A 151 -2.47 -6.00 -8.92
N GLU A 152 -3.21 -6.95 -8.35
CA GLU A 152 -4.62 -6.80 -7.96
C GLU A 152 -4.85 -5.79 -6.81
N THR A 153 -3.78 -5.33 -6.14
CA THR A 153 -3.86 -4.33 -5.07
C THR A 153 -3.66 -2.90 -5.55
N ARG A 154 -3.50 -2.69 -6.86
CA ARG A 154 -3.42 -1.36 -7.47
C ARG A 154 -4.73 -0.61 -7.26
N PHE A 155 -4.64 0.71 -7.06
CA PHE A 155 -5.81 1.55 -6.89
C PHE A 155 -5.59 2.99 -7.37
N ILE A 156 -6.68 3.73 -7.53
CA ILE A 156 -6.66 5.19 -7.73
C ILE A 156 -7.01 5.87 -6.40
N ALA A 157 -6.15 6.78 -5.93
CA ALA A 157 -6.48 7.59 -4.77
C ALA A 157 -7.55 8.63 -5.13
N VAL A 158 -8.64 8.76 -4.38
CA VAL A 158 -9.75 9.69 -4.67
C VAL A 158 -10.21 10.39 -3.40
N THR A 159 -10.76 11.61 -3.50
CA THR A 159 -11.37 12.28 -2.33
C THR A 159 -12.81 11.84 -2.09
N ALA A 160 -13.47 11.34 -3.13
CA ALA A 160 -14.80 10.73 -3.10
C ALA A 160 -14.87 9.65 -4.17
N TYR A 161 -15.68 8.61 -3.94
CA TYR A 161 -15.85 7.52 -4.91
C TYR A 161 -16.43 8.05 -6.22
N GLN A 162 -15.86 7.61 -7.34
CA GLN A 162 -16.28 8.01 -8.69
C GLN A 162 -17.17 6.94 -9.32
N ASN A 163 -16.74 5.68 -9.24
CA ASN A 163 -17.54 4.56 -9.72
C ASN A 163 -18.60 4.14 -8.69
N HIS A 164 -19.86 4.52 -8.92
CA HIS A 164 -21.00 4.19 -8.06
C HIS A 164 -21.21 2.68 -7.86
N ARG A 165 -20.73 1.82 -8.78
CA ARG A 165 -20.83 0.36 -8.62
C ARG A 165 -20.01 -0.15 -7.44
N ARG A 166 -18.98 0.59 -6.99
CA ARG A 166 -18.19 0.21 -5.80
C ARG A 166 -18.89 0.46 -4.48
N LEU A 167 -19.88 1.37 -4.42
CA LEU A 167 -20.67 1.58 -3.21
C LEU A 167 -21.47 0.34 -2.79
N ARG A 168 -21.66 -0.63 -3.69
CA ARG A 168 -22.35 -1.90 -3.39
C ARG A 168 -21.48 -2.92 -2.66
N PHE A 169 -20.17 -2.69 -2.57
CA PHE A 169 -19.19 -3.61 -1.97
C PHE A 169 -18.59 -3.07 -0.65
N LEU A 170 -19.04 -1.90 -0.20
CA LEU A 170 -18.64 -1.23 1.04
C LEU A 170 -19.79 -1.30 2.05
#